data_AF-A0A0R3M3N5-F1
#
_entry.id   AF-A0A0R3M3N5-F1
#
_cell.length_a   1.000
_cell.length_b   1.000
_cell.length_c   1.000
_cell.angle_alpha   90.00
_cell.angle_beta   90.00
_cell.angle_gamma   90.00
#
_symmetry.space_group_name_H-M   'P 1'
#
loop_
_entity.id
_entity.type
_entity.pdbx_description
1 polymer ?
#
loop_
_entity_poly.entity_id
_entity_poly.type
_entity_poly.pdbx_seq_one_letter_code
_entity_poly.pdbx_strand_id
1 'polypeptide(L)'
;MPIEINLEGLRPEIIGQIKKVRIFGGEPIVVNPKNNRITVEVPTDVGDGPFFIAFMDEEGKTLAELIYDQKAKEFPQLVPDPKPAAPPTNPQADLELTLKIGTKSALNAFLKRHPEGFYADLAKAQLEKIEAEEAAAKKR
;
A
#
# COMPACT_ATOMS: atom_id res chain seq x y z
N MET A 1 23.54 0.19 6.93
CA MET A 1 24.26 1.08 5.99
C MET A 1 23.49 2.38 5.88
N PRO A 2 24.15 3.55 5.92
CA PRO A 2 23.47 4.82 5.65
C PRO A 2 23.11 4.89 4.17
N ILE A 3 21.82 5.03 3.88
CA ILE A 3 21.31 5.33 2.54
C ILE A 3 20.83 6.78 2.50
N GLU A 4 21.07 7.46 1.38
CA GLU A 4 20.55 8.79 1.13
C GLU A 4 19.25 8.67 0.34
N ILE A 5 18.17 9.20 0.91
CA ILE A 5 16.84 9.19 0.29
C ILE A 5 16.56 10.59 -0.22
N ASN A 6 16.24 10.68 -1.51
CA ASN A 6 15.85 11.93 -2.14
C ASN A 6 14.32 12.12 -2.01
N LEU A 7 13.93 13.24 -1.40
CA LEU A 7 12.55 13.65 -1.16
C LEU A 7 12.10 14.74 -2.16
N GLU A 8 12.84 15.03 -3.23
CA GLU A 8 12.48 16.05 -4.23
C GLU A 8 11.07 15.85 -4.84
N GLY A 9 10.54 14.63 -4.86
CA GLY A 9 9.17 14.35 -5.31
C GLY A 9 8.08 14.66 -4.28
N LEU A 10 8.43 14.90 -3.00
CA LEU A 10 7.48 15.25 -1.95
C LEU A 10 7.22 16.75 -1.92
N ARG A 11 6.03 17.15 -1.46
CA ARG A 11 5.71 18.56 -1.28
C ARG A 11 6.69 19.16 -0.26
N PRO A 12 7.23 20.37 -0.49
CA PRO A 12 8.17 21.01 0.43
C PRO A 12 7.58 21.22 1.84
N GLU A 13 6.25 21.40 1.93
CA GLU A 13 5.51 21.45 3.20
C GLU A 13 5.62 20.15 3.99
N ILE A 14 5.53 18.99 3.32
CA ILE A 14 5.67 17.69 3.96
C ILE A 14 7.11 17.51 4.40
N ILE A 15 8.08 17.80 3.52
CA ILE A 15 9.51 17.67 3.80
C ILE A 15 9.90 18.49 5.04
N GLY A 16 9.41 19.72 5.18
CA GLY A 16 9.70 20.58 6.34
C GLY A 16 9.12 20.09 7.67
N GLN A 17 8.13 19.19 7.64
CA GLN A 17 7.50 18.60 8.82
C GLN A 17 8.13 17.25 9.20
N ILE A 18 8.93 16.63 8.32
CA ILE A 18 9.59 15.36 8.63
C ILE A 18 10.60 15.58 9.75
N LYS A 19 10.28 15.07 10.93
CA LYS A 19 11.15 15.06 12.12
C LYS A 19 11.57 13.67 12.51
N LYS A 20 10.78 12.66 12.13
CA LYS A 20 10.97 11.26 12.49
C LYS A 20 10.80 10.37 11.27
N VAL A 21 11.51 9.25 11.22
CA VAL A 21 11.38 8.23 10.17
C VAL A 21 11.31 6.86 10.81
N ARG A 22 10.44 6.01 10.30
CA ARG A 22 10.30 4.63 10.71
C ARG A 22 10.61 3.71 9.54
N ILE A 23 11.51 2.76 9.76
CA ILE A 23 11.93 1.77 8.77
C ILE A 23 11.47 0.40 9.25
N PHE A 24 10.87 -0.41 8.37
CA PHE A 24 10.55 -1.82 8.65
C PHE A 24 9.71 -2.03 9.94
N GLY A 25 8.84 -1.08 10.30
CA GLY A 25 8.06 -1.13 11.53
C GLY A 25 8.88 -1.00 12.84
N GLY A 26 10.18 -0.72 12.75
CA GLY A 26 11.08 -0.49 13.88
C GLY A 26 10.79 0.80 14.65
N GLU A 27 11.70 1.25 15.50
CA GLU A 27 11.52 2.50 16.24
C GLU A 27 11.65 3.72 15.32
N PRO A 28 10.81 4.77 15.53
CA PRO A 28 10.95 6.01 14.79
C PRO A 28 12.24 6.72 15.20
N ILE A 29 13.17 6.84 14.25
CA ILE A 29 14.42 7.57 14.40
C ILE A 29 14.22 9.04 14.07
N VAL A 30 14.80 9.94 14.86
CA VAL A 30 14.76 11.38 14.56
C VAL A 30 15.69 11.65 13.37
N VAL A 31 15.14 12.25 12.31
CA VAL A 31 15.89 12.62 11.11
C VAL A 31 15.76 14.12 10.87
N ASN A 32 16.72 14.68 10.15
CA ASN A 32 16.68 16.08 9.73
C ASN A 32 16.85 16.17 8.21
N PRO A 33 15.78 16.48 7.45
CA PRO A 33 15.88 16.67 6.02
C PRO A 33 16.75 17.88 5.70
N LYS A 34 17.80 17.68 4.90
CA LYS A 34 18.69 18.72 4.39
C LYS A 34 18.68 18.69 2.87
N ASN A 35 18.42 19.83 2.22
CA ASN A 35 18.36 19.93 0.75
C ASN A 35 17.46 18.86 0.12
N ASN A 36 16.27 18.63 0.70
CA ASN A 36 15.33 17.60 0.25
C ASN A 36 15.90 16.17 0.31
N ARG A 37 16.94 15.94 1.12
CA ARG A 37 17.56 14.63 1.30
C ARG A 37 17.59 14.27 2.77
N ILE A 38 17.42 12.98 3.06
CA ILE A 38 17.60 12.43 4.40
C ILE A 38 18.57 11.27 4.33
N THR A 39 19.37 11.11 5.38
CA THR A 39 20.22 9.94 5.56
C THR A 39 19.54 9.05 6.58
N VAL A 40 19.27 7.80 6.21
CA VAL A 40 18.69 6.82 7.13
C VAL A 40 19.56 5.58 7.19
N GLU A 41 19.75 5.05 8.39
CA GLU A 41 20.50 3.83 8.60
C GLU A 41 19.57 2.64 8.45
N VAL A 42 19.69 1.95 7.31
CA VAL A 42 18.95 0.71 7.07
C VAL A 42 19.77 -0.46 7.62
N PRO A 43 19.19 -1.32 8.47
CA PRO A 43 19.87 -2.52 8.95
C PRO A 43 20.20 -3.41 7.75
N THR A 44 21.44 -3.91 7.65
CA THR A 44 21.84 -4.81 6.55
C THR A 44 21.17 -6.19 6.60
N ASP A 45 20.38 -6.44 7.65
CA ASP A 45 19.59 -7.64 7.86
C ASP A 45 18.20 -7.57 7.20
N VAL A 46 17.86 -6.47 6.52
CA VAL A 46 16.73 -6.53 5.57
C VAL A 46 17.18 -7.37 4.38
N GLY A 47 16.50 -8.50 4.17
CA GLY A 47 16.67 -9.32 2.97
C GLY A 47 16.47 -8.51 1.68
N ASP A 48 16.75 -9.12 0.53
CA ASP A 48 16.74 -8.48 -0.82
C ASP A 48 15.36 -7.94 -1.29
N GLY A 49 14.39 -7.79 -0.39
CA GLY A 49 13.05 -7.31 -0.67
C GLY A 49 12.88 -5.80 -0.46
N PRO A 50 11.86 -5.20 -1.11
CA PRO A 50 11.49 -3.81 -0.89
C PRO A 50 11.00 -3.60 0.55
N PHE A 51 11.40 -2.49 1.15
CA PHE A 51 10.95 -2.12 2.50
C PHE A 51 10.29 -0.74 2.52
N PHE A 52 9.39 -0.57 3.48
CA PHE A 52 8.61 0.64 3.67
C PHE A 52 9.34 1.59 4.62
N ILE A 53 9.35 2.87 4.25
CA ILE A 53 9.93 3.98 5.00
C ILE A 53 8.81 4.98 5.25
N ALA A 54 8.38 5.09 6.51
CA ALA A 54 7.36 6.05 6.91
C ALA A 54 8.01 7.32 7.46
N PHE A 55 7.75 8.45 6.84
CA PHE A 55 8.08 9.79 7.31
C PHE A 55 7.03 10.25 8.29
N MET A 56 7.46 10.77 9.43
CA MET A 56 6.61 11.15 10.53
C MET A 56 6.96 12.55 11.02
N ASP A 57 5.95 13.24 11.56
CA ASP A 57 6.12 14.49 12.28
C ASP A 57 6.73 14.27 13.69
N GLU A 58 7.01 15.35 14.42
CA GLU A 58 7.45 15.34 15.81
C GLU A 58 6.46 14.60 16.72
N GLU A 59 5.16 14.72 16.46
CA GLU A 59 4.08 14.02 17.17
C GLU A 59 3.98 12.53 16.82
N GLY A 60 4.73 12.06 15.82
CA GLY A 60 4.68 10.68 15.35
C GLY A 60 3.53 10.40 14.38
N LYS A 61 2.94 11.43 13.78
CA LYS A 61 1.96 11.29 12.70
C LYS A 61 2.67 10.98 11.39
N THR A 62 2.29 9.91 10.69
CA THR A 62 2.82 9.60 9.36
C THR A 62 2.41 10.69 8.35
N LEU A 63 3.40 11.35 7.77
CA LEU A 63 3.27 12.40 6.77
C LEU A 63 3.41 11.85 5.34
N ALA A 64 4.26 10.86 5.13
CA ALA A 64 4.48 10.20 3.84
C ALA A 64 5.03 8.78 4.03
N GLU A 65 4.81 7.90 3.07
CA GLU A 65 5.41 6.56 3.03
C GLU A 65 6.09 6.37 1.67
N LEU A 66 7.36 5.95 1.70
CA LEU A 66 8.12 5.58 0.50
C LEU A 66 8.47 4.10 0.55
N ILE A 67 8.53 3.49 -0.62
CA ILE A 67 9.04 2.13 -0.81
C ILE A 67 10.46 2.27 -1.34
N TYR A 68 11.42 1.69 -0.63
CA TYR A 68 12.81 1.64 -1.08
C TYR A 68 13.17 0.22 -1.47
N ASP A 69 13.65 0.07 -2.70
CA ASP A 69 14.17 -1.19 -3.21
C ASP A 69 15.71 -1.16 -3.15
N GLN A 70 16.28 -1.97 -2.25
CA GLN A 70 17.72 -2.00 -2.02
C GLN A 70 18.51 -2.44 -3.25
N LYS A 71 17.90 -3.29 -4.10
CA LYS A 71 18.54 -3.88 -5.27
C LYS A 71 18.58 -2.89 -6.43
N ALA A 72 17.51 -2.13 -6.61
CA ALA A 72 17.46 -1.07 -7.60
C ALA A 72 18.30 0.14 -7.19
N LYS A 73 18.51 0.40 -5.88
CA LYS A 73 19.09 1.67 -5.37
C LYS A 73 18.38 2.92 -5.92
N GLU A 74 17.15 2.73 -6.40
CA GLU A 74 16.32 3.71 -7.04
C GLU A 74 14.99 3.68 -6.29
N PHE A 75 14.35 4.85 -6.15
CA PHE A 75 12.93 4.90 -5.85
C PHE A 75 12.25 4.57 -7.17
N PRO A 76 11.66 3.38 -7.37
CA PRO A 76 10.96 3.08 -8.60
C PRO A 76 9.69 3.93 -8.63
N GLN A 77 9.85 5.19 -9.02
CA GLN A 77 8.85 6.14 -9.48
C GLN A 77 7.78 6.47 -8.43
N LEU A 78 7.62 7.77 -8.13
CA LEU A 78 6.40 8.25 -7.48
C LEU A 78 5.23 7.63 -8.23
N VAL A 79 4.49 6.70 -7.62
CA VAL A 79 3.15 6.38 -8.08
C VAL A 79 2.38 7.69 -7.99
N PRO A 80 2.08 8.36 -9.12
CA PRO A 80 1.43 9.65 -9.09
C PRO A 80 -0.07 9.40 -8.96
N ASP A 81 -0.49 8.83 -7.83
CA ASP A 81 -1.87 8.80 -7.38
C ASP A 81 -1.86 8.33 -5.92
N PRO A 82 -2.25 9.18 -4.94
CA PRO A 82 -2.68 8.67 -3.66
C PRO A 82 -4.05 8.06 -3.91
N LYS A 83 -4.11 6.85 -4.47
CA LYS A 83 -5.27 6.00 -4.18
C LYS A 83 -5.19 5.85 -2.66
N PRO A 84 -6.20 6.33 -1.89
CA PRO A 84 -6.12 6.31 -0.45
C PRO A 84 -5.72 4.90 -0.06
N ALA A 85 -4.64 4.78 0.72
CA ALA A 85 -4.40 3.56 1.47
C ALA A 85 -5.64 3.37 2.33
N ALA A 86 -6.63 2.66 1.77
CA ALA A 86 -7.68 2.06 2.56
C ALA A 86 -6.94 1.31 3.68
N PRO A 87 -7.41 1.42 4.93
CA PRO A 87 -6.80 0.69 6.06
C PRO A 87 -6.56 -0.74 5.59
N PRO A 88 -5.39 -1.37 5.84
CA PRO A 88 -4.93 -2.57 5.12
C PRO A 88 -6.07 -3.57 4.96
N THR A 89 -6.78 -3.44 3.85
CA THR A 89 -7.99 -4.21 3.61
C THR A 89 -7.41 -5.39 2.90
N ASN A 90 -6.97 -6.38 3.67
CA ASN A 90 -6.32 -7.57 3.13
C ASN A 90 -7.26 -8.14 2.05
N PRO A 91 -7.01 -7.92 0.75
CA PRO A 91 -7.97 -8.27 -0.28
C PRO A 91 -8.17 -9.79 -0.32
N GLN A 92 -7.14 -10.53 0.11
CA GLN A 92 -7.20 -11.97 0.31
C GLN A 92 -8.22 -12.39 1.39
N ALA A 93 -8.32 -11.67 2.50
CA ALA A 93 -9.22 -12.01 3.61
C ALA A 93 -10.69 -11.70 3.25
N ASP A 94 -10.95 -10.59 2.57
CA ASP A 94 -12.29 -10.21 2.10
C ASP A 94 -12.77 -11.16 0.98
N LEU A 95 -11.86 -11.61 0.11
CA LEU A 95 -12.18 -12.58 -0.94
C LEU A 95 -12.50 -13.97 -0.38
N GLU A 96 -11.80 -14.44 0.65
CA GLU A 96 -12.12 -15.72 1.28
C GLU A 96 -13.53 -15.70 1.91
N LEU A 97 -13.89 -14.61 2.59
CA LEU A 97 -15.25 -14.41 3.11
C LEU A 97 -16.27 -14.41 1.97
N THR A 98 -15.97 -13.73 0.88
CA THR A 98 -16.84 -13.64 -0.28
C THR A 98 -17.04 -15.01 -0.96
N LEU A 99 -15.98 -15.80 -1.09
CA LEU A 99 -16.04 -17.17 -1.59
C LEU A 99 -16.80 -18.10 -0.63
N LYS A 100 -16.65 -17.93 0.69
CA LYS A 100 -17.42 -18.65 1.71
C LYS A 100 -18.91 -18.33 1.65
N ILE A 101 -19.26 -17.07 1.40
CA ILE A 101 -20.66 -16.65 1.26
C ILE A 101 -21.22 -17.15 -0.08
N GLY A 102 -20.44 -17.09 -1.16
CA GLY A 102 -20.81 -17.63 -2.47
C GLY A 102 -22.02 -16.93 -3.11
N THR A 103 -22.30 -15.67 -2.80
CA THR A 103 -23.45 -14.92 -3.34
C THR A 103 -23.04 -13.73 -4.18
N LYS A 104 -23.91 -13.37 -5.13
CA LYS A 104 -23.81 -12.13 -5.93
C LYS A 104 -23.60 -10.88 -5.05
N SER A 105 -24.28 -10.80 -3.91
CA SER A 105 -24.21 -9.65 -3.01
C SER A 105 -22.82 -9.51 -2.37
N ALA A 106 -22.21 -10.62 -1.95
CA ALA A 106 -20.87 -10.64 -1.38
C ALA A 106 -19.81 -10.22 -2.42
N LEU A 107 -19.89 -10.74 -3.64
CA LEU A 107 -18.96 -10.36 -4.72
C LEU A 107 -19.16 -8.90 -5.15
N ASN A 108 -20.38 -8.39 -5.17
CA ASN A 108 -20.62 -6.97 -5.45
C ASN A 108 -20.06 -6.06 -4.36
N ALA A 109 -20.18 -6.45 -3.08
CA ALA A 109 -19.61 -5.72 -1.95
C ALA A 109 -18.07 -5.75 -1.97
N PHE A 110 -17.48 -6.89 -2.32
CA PHE A 110 -16.04 -7.04 -2.55
C PHE A 110 -15.56 -6.08 -3.66
N LEU A 111 -16.23 -6.06 -4.81
CA LEU A 111 -15.90 -5.17 -5.93
C LEU A 111 -16.07 -3.68 -5.62
N LYS A 112 -17.00 -3.31 -4.74
CA LYS A 112 -17.15 -1.93 -4.27
C LYS A 112 -16.00 -1.47 -3.37
N ARG A 113 -15.41 -2.39 -2.60
CA ARG A 113 -14.25 -2.13 -1.72
C ARG A 113 -12.92 -2.26 -2.47
N HIS A 114 -12.86 -3.16 -3.44
CA HIS A 114 -11.69 -3.45 -4.27
C HIS A 114 -12.05 -3.31 -5.75
N PRO A 115 -12.15 -2.07 -6.26
CA PRO A 115 -12.52 -1.83 -7.66
C PRO A 115 -11.41 -2.19 -8.66
N GLU A 116 -10.17 -2.35 -8.19
CA GLU A 116 -8.98 -2.55 -9.02
C GLU A 116 -8.02 -3.57 -8.38
N GLY A 117 -7.39 -4.39 -9.22
CA GLY A 117 -6.44 -5.43 -8.79
C GLY A 117 -6.83 -6.83 -9.26
N PHE A 118 -5.88 -7.76 -9.16
CA PHE A 118 -6.03 -9.16 -9.63
C PHE A 118 -7.25 -9.87 -9.02
N TYR A 119 -7.53 -9.64 -7.74
CA TYR A 119 -8.67 -10.22 -7.04
C TYR A 119 -10.03 -9.63 -7.47
N ALA A 120 -10.06 -8.39 -7.94
CA ALA A 120 -11.27 -7.76 -8.48
C ALA A 120 -11.67 -8.42 -9.81
N ASP A 121 -10.69 -8.81 -10.63
CA ASP A 121 -10.93 -9.52 -11.89
C ASP A 121 -11.51 -10.93 -11.63
N LEU A 122 -10.94 -11.65 -10.65
CA LEU A 122 -11.45 -12.94 -10.17
C LEU A 122 -12.88 -12.83 -9.60
N ALA A 123 -13.16 -11.80 -8.80
CA ALA A 123 -14.48 -11.59 -8.22
C ALA A 123 -15.53 -11.23 -9.29
N LYS A 124 -15.16 -10.47 -10.32
CA LYS A 124 -16.03 -10.22 -11.49
C LYS A 124 -16.32 -11.51 -12.24
N ALA A 125 -15.30 -12.33 -12.51
CA ALA A 125 -15.48 -13.61 -13.19
C ALA A 125 -16.38 -14.58 -12.40
N GLN A 126 -16.24 -14.62 -11.08
CA GLN A 126 -17.11 -15.40 -10.19
C GLN A 126 -18.55 -14.87 -10.18
N LEU A 127 -18.73 -13.54 -10.17
CA LEU A 127 -20.04 -12.91 -10.14
C LEU A 127 -20.79 -13.19 -11.45
N GLU A 128 -20.11 -13.08 -12.59
CA GLU A 128 -20.68 -13.38 -13.90
C GLU A 128 -21.11 -14.85 -14.00
N LYS A 129 -20.32 -15.76 -13.43
CA LYS A 129 -20.67 -17.19 -13.32
C LYS A 129 -21.94 -17.42 -12.49
N ILE A 130 -22.04 -16.77 -11.34
CA ILE A 130 -23.21 -16.89 -10.44
C ILE A 130 -24.44 -16.23 -11.07
N GLU A 131 -24.30 -15.07 -11.72
CA GLU A 131 -25.40 -14.41 -12.41
C GLU A 131 -25.92 -15.25 -13.59
N ALA A 132 -25.02 -15.90 -14.34
CA ALA A 132 -25.42 -16.83 -15.39
C ALA A 132 -26.17 -18.05 -14.83
N GLU A 133 -25.74 -18.57 -13.68
CA GLU A 133 -26.38 -19.71 -13.02
C GLU A 133 -27.74 -19.34 -12.37
N GLU A 134 -27.82 -18.21 -11.66
CA GLU A 134 -29.09 -17.70 -11.09
C GLU A 134 -30.10 -17.32 -12.17
N ALA A 135 -29.65 -16.71 -13.28
CA ALA A 135 -30.53 -16.39 -14.40
C ALA A 135 -31.09 -17.66 -15.06
N ALA A 136 -30.33 -18.75 -15.10
CA ALA A 136 -30.78 -20.04 -15.59
C ALA A 136 -31.74 -20.73 -14.60
N ALA A 137 -31.49 -20.63 -13.29
CA ALA A 137 -32.32 -21.21 -12.24
C ALA A 137 -33.69 -20.52 -12.11
N LYS A 138 -33.76 -19.19 -12.35
CA LYS A 138 -35.00 -18.40 -12.27
C LYS A 138 -35.94 -18.57 -13.48
N LYS A 139 -35.51 -19.30 -14.51
CA LYS A 139 -36.30 -19.55 -15.73
C LYS A 139 -36.95 -20.95 -15.77
N ARG A 140 -36.98 -21.65 -14.64
CA ARG A 140 -37.71 -22.92 -14.43
C ARG A 140 -38.84 -22.72 -13.44
#